data_AF-A9A5M3-F1
#
_entry.id   AF-A9A5M3-F1
#
_cell.length_a   1.000
_cell.length_b   1.000
_cell.length_c   1.000
_cell.angle_alpha   90.00
_cell.angle_beta   90.00
_cell.angle_gamma   90.00
#
_symmetry.space_group_name_H-M   'P 1'
#
loop_
_entity.id
_entity.type
_entity.pdbx_description
1 polymer ?
#
loop_
_entity_poly.entity_id
_entity_poly.type
_entity_poly.pdbx_seq_one_letter_code
_entity_poly.pdbx_strand_id
1 'polypeptide(L)' 'MSEIIIEKLLEQRDFYLSTLKQLEFQRVMDPTENELKEIEKLQTTTVDQLKKVEQEIAYLNSQK' A
#
# COMPACT_ATOMS: atom_id res chain seq x y z
N MET A 1 1.02 22.91 -8.47
CA MET A 1 -0.02 21.92 -8.80
C MET A 1 0.53 20.50 -8.75
N SER A 2 1.69 20.22 -9.36
CA SER A 2 2.38 18.92 -9.24
C SER A 2 2.80 18.57 -7.80
N GLU A 3 3.21 19.56 -7.00
CA GLU A 3 3.60 19.33 -5.59
C GLU A 3 2.44 18.81 -4.73
N ILE A 4 1.26 19.42 -4.80
CA ILE A 4 0.05 18.95 -4.09
C ILE A 4 -0.35 17.53 -4.53
N ILE A 5 -0.14 17.19 -5.82
CA ILE A 5 -0.40 15.83 -6.32
C ILE A 5 0.60 14.83 -5.71
N ILE A 6 1.89 15.18 -5.69
CA ILE A 6 2.94 14.34 -5.10
C ILE A 6 2.70 14.15 -3.59
N GLU A 7 2.33 15.19 -2.86
CA GLU A 7 1.99 15.09 -1.43
C GLU A 7 0.87 14.08 -1.19
N LYS A 8 -0.22 14.15 -1.96
CA LYS A 8 -1.34 13.19 -1.85
C LYS A 8 -0.92 11.76 -2.19
N LEU A 9 -0.04 11.56 -3.17
CA LEU A 9 0.48 10.24 -3.51
C LEU A 9 1.38 9.68 -2.39
N LEU A 10 2.17 10.54 -1.73
CA LEU A 10 2.98 10.14 -0.58
C LEU A 10 2.10 9.77 0.62
N GLU A 11 1.02 10.50 0.88
CA GLU A 11 0.02 10.13 1.90
C GLU A 11 -0.62 8.76 1.59
N GLN A 12 -0.97 8.50 0.33
CA GLN A 12 -1.51 7.19 -0.08
C GLN A 12 -0.49 6.06 0.07
N ARG A 13 0.78 6.30 -0.26
CA ARG A 13 1.87 5.34 -0.04
C ARG A 13 1.98 5.00 1.45
N ASP A 14 1.99 6.00 2.32
CA ASP A 14 2.11 5.81 3.76
C ASP A 14 0.91 5.07 4.36
N PHE A 15 -0.29 5.32 3.83
CA PHE A 15 -1.49 4.55 4.13
C PHE A 15 -1.31 3.07 3.76
N TYR A 16 -0.90 2.74 2.53
CA TYR A 16 -0.73 1.35 2.10
C TYR A 16 0.37 0.64 2.89
N LEU A 17 1.50 1.31 3.19
CA LEU A 17 2.55 0.75 4.05
C LEU A 17 2.03 0.45 5.46
N SER A 18 1.23 1.35 6.02
CA SER A 18 0.60 1.14 7.34
C SER A 18 -0.38 -0.03 7.32
N THR A 19 -1.17 -0.18 6.24
CA THR A 19 -2.04 -1.34 6.04
C THR A 19 -1.24 -2.64 5.99
N LEU A 20 -0.14 -2.71 5.23
CA LEU A 20 0.70 -3.91 5.16
C LEU A 20 1.24 -4.30 6.54
N LYS A 21 1.73 -3.33 7.31
CA LYS A 21 2.19 -3.57 8.69
C LYS A 21 1.08 -4.12 9.59
N GLN A 22 -0.15 -3.62 9.45
CA GLN A 22 -1.30 -4.13 10.20
C GLN A 22 -1.64 -5.59 9.80
N LEU A 23 -1.58 -5.92 8.52
CA LEU A 23 -1.82 -7.29 8.03
C LEU A 23 -0.78 -8.27 8.54
N GLU A 24 0.49 -7.86 8.64
CA GLU A 24 1.55 -8.67 9.25
C GLU A 24 1.23 -9.01 10.72
N PHE A 25 0.73 -8.03 11.50
CA PHE A 25 0.28 -8.28 12.86
C PHE A 25 -0.91 -9.23 12.92
N GLN A 26 -1.90 -9.06 12.05
CA GLN A 26 -3.05 -9.98 12.00
C GLN A 26 -2.64 -11.41 11.66
N ARG A 27 -1.66 -11.58 10.77
CA ARG A 27 -1.16 -12.89 10.36
C ARG A 27 -0.51 -13.67 11.49
N VAL A 28 0.13 -13.01 12.46
CA VAL A 28 0.79 -13.66 13.60
C VAL A 28 -0.13 -13.86 14.82
N MET A 29 -1.37 -13.37 14.76
CA MET A 29 -2.37 -13.47 15.83
C MET A 29 -3.18 -14.78 15.76
N ASP A 30 -2.59 -15.85 15.22
CA ASP A 30 -3.23 -17.16 15.01
C ASP A 30 -4.61 -17.06 14.32
N PRO A 31 -4.70 -16.46 13.12
CA PRO A 31 -5.95 -16.31 12.40
C PRO A 31 -6.49 -17.68 11.96
N THR A 32 -7.81 -17.77 11.83
CA THR A 32 -8.44 -18.91 11.16
C THR A 32 -8.01 -19.01 9.70
N GLU A 33 -8.17 -20.18 9.08
CA GLU A 33 -7.80 -20.37 7.66
C GLU A 33 -8.54 -19.40 6.72
N ASN A 34 -9.79 -19.05 7.04
CA ASN A 34 -10.56 -18.08 6.25
C ASN A 34 -10.02 -16.66 6.42
N GLU A 35 -9.68 -16.26 7.64
CA GLU A 35 -9.04 -14.97 7.91
C GLU A 35 -7.66 -14.87 7.23
N LEU A 36 -6.89 -15.96 7.24
CA LEU A 36 -5.60 -16.01 6.55
C LEU A 36 -5.74 -15.78 5.03
N LYS A 37 -6.74 -16.40 4.39
CA LYS A 37 -7.04 -16.17 2.96
C LYS A 37 -7.41 -14.72 2.66
N GLU A 38 -8.21 -14.09 3.52
CA GLU A 38 -8.58 -12.68 3.37
C GLU A 38 -7.37 -11.75 3.60
N ILE A 39 -6.51 -12.06 4.59
CA ILE A 39 -5.26 -11.33 4.84
C ILE A 39 -4.36 -11.40 3.60
N GLU A 40 -4.14 -12.59 3.02
CA GLU A 40 -3.29 -12.76 1.83
C GLU A 40 -3.83 -12.03 0.60
N LYS A 41 -5.15 -12.08 0.40
CA LYS A 41 -5.82 -11.36 -0.69
C LYS A 41 -5.69 -9.85 -0.53
N LEU A 42 -5.90 -9.34 0.68
CA LEU A 42 -5.77 -7.92 0.98
C LEU A 42 -4.31 -7.47 0.85
N GLN A 43 -3.36 -8.27 1.35
CA GLN A 43 -1.93 -8.00 1.21
C GLN A 43 -1.52 -7.89 -0.27
N THR A 44 -1.96 -8.83 -1.10
CA THR A 44 -1.69 -8.82 -2.55
C THR A 44 -2.24 -7.54 -3.19
N THR A 45 -3.50 -7.21 -2.90
CA THR A 45 -4.15 -6.01 -3.43
C THR A 45 -3.43 -4.73 -2.98
N THR A 46 -3.05 -4.64 -1.71
CA THR A 46 -2.35 -3.47 -1.16
C THR A 46 -0.96 -3.31 -1.77
N VAL A 47 -0.21 -4.39 -2.00
CA VAL A 47 1.09 -4.35 -2.69
C VAL A 47 0.92 -3.85 -4.13
N ASP A 48 -0.10 -4.29 -4.84
CA ASP A 48 -0.35 -3.85 -6.22
C ASP A 48 -0.72 -2.36 -6.29
N GLN A 49 -1.50 -1.85 -5.33
CA GLN A 49 -1.81 -0.43 -5.26
C GLN A 49 -0.58 0.41 -4.88
N LEU A 50 0.23 -0.07 -3.92
CA LEU A 50 1.47 0.59 -3.53
C LEU A 50 2.42 0.74 -4.72
N LYS A 51 2.61 -0.33 -5.51
CA LYS A 51 3.43 -0.27 -6.74
C LYS A 51 2.95 0.77 -7.73
N LYS A 52 1.64 0.91 -7.93
CA LYS A 52 1.06 1.91 -8.84
C LYS A 52 1.34 3.33 -8.35
N VAL A 53 1.14 3.58 -7.06
CA VAL A 53 1.45 4.88 -6.44
C VAL A 53 2.92 5.22 -6.58
N GLU A 54 3.82 4.26 -6.30
CA GLU A 54 5.27 4.47 -6.45
C GLU A 54 5.68 4.76 -7.91
N GLN A 55 5.08 4.06 -8.88
CA GLN A 55 5.29 4.31 -10.30
C GLN A 55 4.82 5.71 -10.70
N GLU A 56 3.68 6.16 -10.20
CA GLU A 56 3.15 7.51 -10.47
C GLU A 56 4.03 8.60 -9.87
N ILE A 57 4.48 8.42 -8.62
CA ILE A 57 5.44 9.34 -7.98
C ILE A 57 6.74 9.41 -8.80
N ALA A 58 7.28 8.26 -9.21
CA ALA A 58 8.51 8.20 -10.01
C ALA A 58 8.34 8.91 -11.36
N TYR A 59 7.22 8.68 -12.05
CA TYR A 59 6.88 9.36 -13.30
C TYR A 59 6.80 10.88 -13.10
N LEU A 60 6.04 11.36 -12.11
CA LEU A 60 5.90 12.80 -11.87
C LEU A 60 7.22 13.47 -11.50
N ASN A 61 8.08 12.79 -10.74
CA ASN A 61 9.42 13.30 -10.43
C ASN A 61 10.36 13.30 -11.64
N SER A 62 10.18 12.41 -12.61
CA SER A 62 10.99 12.41 -13.84
C SER A 62 10.59 13.51 -14.83
N GLN A 63 9.41 14.13 -14.66
CA GLN A 63 8.93 15.24 -15.48
C GLN A 63 9.31 16.62 -14.89
N LYS A 64 9.97 16.65 -13.72
CA LYS A 64 10.54 17.87 -13.12
C LYS A 64 11.89 18.19 -13.73
#